data_AF-A0A3N5PA82-F1
#
_entry.id   AF-A0A3N5PA82-F1
#
_cell.length_a   1.000
_cell.length_b   1.000
_cell.length_c   1.000
_cell.angle_alpha   90.00
_cell.angle_beta   90.00
_cell.angle_gamma   90.00
#
_symmetry.space_group_name_H-M   'P 1'
#
loop_
_entity.id
_entity.type
_entity.pdbx_description
1 polymer ?
#
loop_
_entity_poly.entity_id
_entity_poly.type
_entity_poly.pdbx_seq_one_letter_code
_entity_poly.pdbx_strand_id
1 'polypeptide(L)'
;FVNTLLRNSDRVRIGCLAQLVNVIAPLVTNEKGVLRQSIYYPYAWALRYARGRVLDLRVESETYPISGAGLQPDFARNGDVPFVDLVATIDEPAGQAAVLMLNRDLDGEREVVLEWQDIVPARVLSCETITGPDLKAFNTFEEPRRVAPQALAPPAAGSRMSFKLPPRSYTVAQLSLKT
;
A
#
# COMPACT_ATOMS: atom_id res chain seq x y z
N PHE A 1 -5.51 -4.48 4.13
CA PHE A 1 -5.60 -5.94 3.91
C PHE A 1 -4.33 -6.54 3.35
N VAL A 2 -3.86 -6.12 2.16
CA VAL A 2 -2.65 -6.68 1.53
C VAL A 2 -1.43 -6.65 2.46
N ASN A 3 -1.14 -5.49 3.08
CA ASN A 3 -0.07 -5.37 4.07
C ASN A 3 -0.17 -6.39 5.21
N THR A 4 -1.37 -6.52 5.79
CA THR A 4 -1.65 -7.46 6.88
C THR A 4 -1.43 -8.91 6.43
N LEU A 5 -1.94 -9.29 5.26
CA LEU A 5 -1.77 -10.64 4.71
C LEU A 5 -0.30 -10.97 4.47
N LEU A 6 0.46 -10.04 3.90
CA LEU A 6 1.90 -10.21 3.70
C LEU A 6 2.65 -10.40 5.03
N ARG A 7 2.39 -9.54 6.03
CA ARG A 7 3.01 -9.68 7.36
C ARG A 7 2.64 -10.97 8.11
N ASN A 8 1.53 -11.61 7.74
CA ASN A 8 1.08 -12.87 8.33
C ASN A 8 1.23 -14.05 7.34
N SER A 9 2.08 -13.91 6.32
CA SER A 9 2.25 -14.91 5.25
C SER A 9 2.89 -16.21 5.73
N ASP A 10 3.47 -16.22 6.93
CA ASP A 10 3.94 -17.42 7.62
C ASP A 10 2.76 -18.36 8.00
N ARG A 11 1.59 -17.80 8.31
CA ARG A 11 0.35 -18.53 8.66
C ARG A 11 -0.68 -18.52 7.53
N VAL A 12 -0.88 -17.38 6.88
CA VAL A 12 -1.84 -17.20 5.78
C VAL A 12 -1.11 -17.38 4.46
N ARG A 13 -1.01 -18.64 4.02
CA ARG A 13 -0.22 -19.02 2.84
C ARG A 13 -0.92 -18.72 1.50
N ILE A 14 -2.24 -18.57 1.51
CA ILE A 14 -3.07 -18.33 0.32
C ILE A 14 -4.12 -17.28 0.66
N GLY A 15 -4.27 -16.28 -0.20
CA GLY A 15 -5.35 -15.29 -0.15
C GLY A 15 -5.96 -15.11 -1.54
N CYS A 16 -7.28 -15.22 -1.62
CA CYS A 16 -8.03 -15.06 -2.87
C CYS A 16 -8.93 -13.82 -2.78
N LEU A 17 -8.72 -12.85 -3.66
CA LEU A 17 -9.58 -11.67 -3.76
C LEU A 17 -10.94 -12.07 -4.34
N ALA A 18 -12.01 -11.82 -3.59
CA ALA A 18 -13.39 -12.04 -4.03
C ALA A 18 -14.00 -10.71 -4.51
N GLN A 19 -14.32 -10.51 -5.80
CA GLN A 19 -13.97 -11.33 -6.97
C GLN A 19 -13.04 -10.57 -7.91
N LEU A 20 -12.63 -11.19 -9.03
CA LEU A 20 -11.69 -10.58 -9.97
C LEU A 20 -12.36 -9.62 -10.98
N VAL A 21 -13.58 -9.92 -11.42
CA VAL A 21 -14.28 -9.17 -12.49
C VAL A 21 -15.76 -8.93 -12.16
N ASN A 22 -16.24 -7.71 -12.38
CA ASN A 22 -17.61 -7.20 -12.22
C ASN A 22 -18.18 -7.21 -10.79
N VAL A 23 -18.35 -8.38 -10.18
CA VAL A 23 -19.00 -8.51 -8.87
C VAL A 23 -17.97 -8.20 -7.77
N ILE A 24 -18.16 -7.08 -7.05
CA ILE A 24 -17.24 -6.61 -5.98
C ILE A 24 -15.76 -6.67 -6.38
N ALA A 25 -15.45 -6.20 -7.59
CA ALA A 25 -14.21 -6.54 -8.28
C ALA A 25 -13.27 -5.34 -8.53
N PRO A 26 -11.95 -5.59 -8.65
CA PRO A 26 -10.98 -4.58 -9.09
C PRO A 26 -11.11 -4.24 -10.58
N LEU A 27 -11.68 -5.14 -11.37
CA LEU A 27 -11.93 -4.94 -12.79
C LEU A 27 -13.44 -4.95 -13.04
N VAL A 28 -13.93 -3.98 -13.80
CA VAL A 28 -15.31 -3.94 -14.30
C VAL A 28 -15.26 -3.94 -15.82
N THR A 29 -16.14 -4.67 -16.47
CA THR A 29 -16.18 -4.79 -17.93
C THR A 29 -17.54 -4.39 -18.46
N ASN A 30 -17.58 -3.81 -19.65
CA ASN A 30 -18.78 -3.70 -20.47
C ASN A 30 -18.46 -4.21 -21.89
N GLU A 31 -19.42 -4.11 -22.81
CA GLU A 31 -19.24 -4.54 -24.21
C GLU A 31 -18.08 -3.84 -24.93
N LYS A 32 -17.65 -2.66 -24.45
CA LYS A 32 -16.68 -1.78 -25.11
C LYS A 32 -15.29 -1.83 -24.49
N GLY A 33 -15.12 -2.41 -23.29
CA GLY A 33 -13.80 -2.47 -22.66
C GLY A 33 -13.79 -2.81 -21.18
N VAL A 34 -12.64 -2.51 -20.57
CA VAL A 34 -12.31 -2.83 -19.18
C VAL A 34 -11.99 -1.54 -18.42
N LEU A 35 -12.59 -1.42 -17.24
CA LEU A 35 -12.39 -0.37 -16.27
C LEU A 35 -11.63 -0.92 -15.06
N ARG A 36 -10.59 -0.20 -14.63
CA ARG A 36 -9.86 -0.51 -13.39
C ARG A 36 -10.47 0.31 -12.26
N GLN A 37 -10.95 -0.35 -11.22
CA GLN A 37 -11.39 0.31 -9.99
C GLN A 37 -10.19 0.68 -9.11
N SER A 38 -10.38 1.59 -8.15
CA SER A 38 -9.32 2.03 -7.23
C SER A 38 -8.64 0.87 -6.50
N ILE A 39 -9.41 -0.17 -6.12
CA ILE A 39 -8.89 -1.36 -5.43
C ILE A 39 -7.98 -2.24 -6.31
N TYR A 40 -7.94 -2.04 -7.64
CA TYR A 40 -7.03 -2.75 -8.54
C TYR A 40 -5.57 -2.47 -8.22
N TYR A 41 -5.22 -1.20 -8.00
CA TYR A 41 -3.82 -0.77 -7.97
C TYR A 41 -3.05 -1.30 -6.75
N PRO A 42 -3.56 -1.23 -5.51
CA PRO A 42 -2.89 -1.84 -4.36
C PRO A 42 -2.59 -3.33 -4.55
N TYR A 43 -3.52 -4.06 -5.15
CA TYR A 43 -3.39 -5.49 -5.40
C TYR A 43 -2.40 -5.78 -6.53
N ALA A 44 -2.49 -5.05 -7.64
CA ALA A 44 -1.56 -5.16 -8.77
C ALA A 44 -0.12 -4.83 -8.35
N TRP A 45 0.07 -3.81 -7.52
CA TRP A 45 1.39 -3.46 -6.97
C TRP A 45 1.98 -4.57 -6.11
N ALA A 46 1.21 -5.15 -5.19
CA ALA A 46 1.70 -6.25 -4.39
C ALA A 46 2.03 -7.48 -5.24
N LEU A 47 1.15 -7.85 -6.18
CA LEU A 47 1.42 -8.96 -7.11
C LEU A 47 2.65 -8.73 -7.99
N ARG A 48 2.98 -7.47 -8.31
CA ARG A 48 4.13 -7.12 -9.16
C ARG A 48 5.43 -7.01 -8.36
N TYR A 49 5.39 -6.34 -7.21
CA TYR A 49 6.58 -5.88 -6.49
C TYR A 49 6.87 -6.66 -5.20
N ALA A 50 5.85 -7.21 -4.53
CA ALA A 50 6.06 -7.94 -3.27
C ALA A 50 6.56 -9.37 -3.56
N ARG A 51 7.87 -9.49 -3.79
CA ARG A 51 8.57 -10.75 -4.12
C ARG A 51 9.56 -11.16 -3.02
N GLY A 52 9.91 -12.44 -3.03
CA GLY A 52 10.85 -13.02 -2.09
C GLY A 52 10.28 -13.13 -0.68
N ARG A 53 11.03 -12.60 0.29
CA ARG A 53 10.72 -12.72 1.72
C ARG A 53 10.08 -11.44 2.25
N VAL A 54 9.06 -11.59 3.08
CA VAL A 54 8.52 -10.46 3.86
C VAL A 54 9.47 -10.17 5.02
N LEU A 55 9.76 -8.88 5.26
CA LEU A 55 10.58 -8.42 6.36
C LEU A 55 9.73 -8.23 7.62
N ASP A 56 10.29 -8.58 8.78
CA ASP A 56 9.71 -8.25 10.08
C ASP A 56 10.14 -6.83 10.46
N LEU A 57 9.23 -5.87 10.30
CA LEU A 57 9.52 -4.46 10.51
C LEU A 57 9.18 -4.05 11.95
N ARG A 58 10.13 -3.41 12.61
CA ARG A 58 9.84 -2.61 13.82
C ARG A 58 9.28 -1.25 13.39
N VAL A 59 7.96 -1.08 13.54
CA VAL A 59 7.25 0.15 13.14
C VAL A 59 6.85 0.94 14.37
N GLU A 60 7.26 2.21 14.41
CA GLU A 60 6.83 3.20 15.39
C GLU A 60 5.96 4.25 14.68
N SER A 61 4.79 4.54 15.23
CA SER A 61 3.82 5.48 14.66
C SER A 61 3.01 6.11 15.77
N GLU A 62 2.70 7.40 15.61
CA GLU A 62 1.60 8.02 16.33
C GLU A 62 0.30 7.26 16.04
N THR A 63 -0.61 7.28 16.99
CA THR A 63 -1.91 6.61 16.92
C THR A 63 -3.06 7.61 17.00
N TYR A 64 -4.23 7.17 16.55
CA TYR A 64 -5.48 7.88 16.75
C TYR A 64 -6.55 6.95 17.33
N PRO A 65 -7.49 7.48 18.12
CA PRO A 65 -8.54 6.67 18.72
C PRO A 65 -9.58 6.29 17.66
N ILE A 66 -10.06 5.05 17.74
CA ILE A 66 -11.22 4.54 17.02
C ILE A 66 -12.31 4.15 18.01
N SER A 67 -13.57 4.25 17.55
CA SER A 67 -14.72 3.76 18.30
C SER A 67 -15.43 2.64 17.56
N GLY A 68 -15.89 1.63 18.32
CA GLY A 68 -16.74 0.57 17.81
C GLY A 68 -18.20 0.99 17.61
N ALA A 69 -18.57 2.22 18.01
CA ALA A 69 -19.94 2.71 17.89
C ALA A 69 -20.40 2.73 16.42
N GLY A 70 -21.56 2.11 16.16
CA GLY A 70 -22.14 2.01 14.80
C GLY A 70 -21.54 0.90 13.93
N LEU A 71 -20.59 0.11 14.44
CA LEU A 71 -20.07 -1.08 13.76
C LEU A 71 -20.82 -2.34 14.19
N GLN A 72 -20.78 -3.37 13.35
CA GLN A 72 -21.29 -4.70 13.71
C GLN A 72 -20.54 -5.26 14.94
N PRO A 73 -21.20 -6.03 15.83
CA PRO A 73 -20.60 -6.52 17.07
C PRO A 73 -19.24 -7.20 16.89
N ASP A 74 -19.08 -8.01 15.85
CA ASP A 74 -17.84 -8.75 15.57
C ASP A 74 -16.65 -7.84 15.22
N PHE A 75 -16.91 -6.59 14.84
CA PHE A 75 -15.91 -5.59 14.45
C PHE A 75 -15.85 -4.39 15.39
N ALA A 76 -16.83 -4.26 16.29
CA ALA A 76 -16.95 -3.14 17.20
C ALA A 76 -15.86 -3.22 18.28
N ARG A 77 -14.89 -2.30 18.21
CA ARG A 77 -13.85 -2.15 19.22
C ARG A 77 -13.46 -0.70 19.38
N ASN A 78 -13.23 -0.30 20.62
CA ASN A 78 -12.53 0.94 20.93
C ASN A 78 -11.03 0.63 21.03
N GLY A 79 -10.18 1.57 20.66
CA GLY A 79 -8.74 1.44 20.80
C GLY A 79 -7.98 2.46 19.99
N ASP A 80 -6.66 2.38 20.03
CA ASP A 80 -5.78 3.26 19.27
C ASP A 80 -5.19 2.52 18.08
N VAL A 81 -5.22 3.15 16.91
CA VAL A 81 -4.73 2.58 15.65
C VAL A 81 -3.61 3.46 15.11
N PRO A 82 -2.50 2.89 14.61
CA PRO A 82 -1.42 3.68 14.04
C PRO A 82 -1.88 4.39 12.76
N PHE A 83 -1.44 5.64 12.60
CA PHE A 83 -1.67 6.42 11.39
C PHE A 83 -1.05 5.77 10.15
N VAL A 84 0.12 5.14 10.29
CA VAL A 84 0.77 4.45 9.17
C VAL A 84 0.74 2.94 9.32
N ASP A 85 0.65 2.24 8.19
CA ASP A 85 0.73 0.79 8.12
C ASP A 85 1.60 0.37 6.93
N LEU A 86 2.66 -0.40 7.21
CA LEU A 86 3.70 -0.70 6.23
C LEU A 86 3.99 -2.19 6.14
N VAL A 87 4.41 -2.63 4.97
CA VAL A 87 5.08 -3.92 4.78
C VAL A 87 6.22 -3.73 3.79
N ALA A 88 7.30 -4.48 4.00
CA ALA A 88 8.42 -4.52 3.07
C ALA A 88 8.74 -5.97 2.70
N THR A 89 9.22 -6.17 1.48
CA THR A 89 9.72 -7.45 1.00
C THR A 89 11.09 -7.30 0.37
N ILE A 90 11.89 -8.37 0.41
CA ILE A 90 13.19 -8.46 -0.23
C ILE A 90 13.24 -9.67 -1.18
N ASP A 91 13.66 -9.41 -2.41
CA ASP A 91 13.97 -10.39 -3.44
C ASP A 91 15.49 -10.37 -3.67
N GLU A 92 16.20 -11.16 -2.85
CA GLU A 92 17.66 -11.26 -2.88
C GLU A 92 18.18 -11.70 -4.27
N PRO A 93 17.62 -12.74 -4.94
CA PRO A 93 18.03 -13.10 -6.30
C PRO A 93 17.91 -11.96 -7.32
N ALA A 94 16.86 -11.13 -7.21
CA ALA A 94 16.66 -9.98 -8.09
C ALA A 94 17.43 -8.72 -7.65
N GLY A 95 18.02 -8.71 -6.45
CA GLY A 95 18.64 -7.53 -5.85
C GLY A 95 17.64 -6.38 -5.65
N GLN A 96 16.40 -6.70 -5.26
CA GLN A 96 15.31 -5.73 -5.16
C GLN A 96 14.58 -5.79 -3.83
N ALA A 97 14.01 -4.67 -3.42
CA ALA A 97 13.04 -4.61 -2.33
C ALA A 97 11.80 -3.82 -2.76
N ALA A 98 10.68 -4.07 -2.08
CA ALA A 98 9.45 -3.31 -2.25
C ALA A 98 8.93 -2.88 -0.88
N VAL A 99 8.38 -1.68 -0.80
CA VAL A 99 7.73 -1.16 0.41
C VAL A 99 6.34 -0.68 0.03
N LEU A 100 5.31 -1.19 0.71
CA LEU A 100 3.93 -0.75 0.55
C LEU A 100 3.48 -0.04 1.84
N MET A 101 2.98 1.18 1.69
CA MET A 101 2.80 2.12 2.79
C MET A 101 1.40 2.74 2.72
N LEU A 102 0.63 2.60 3.79
CA LEU A 102 -0.68 3.22 3.95
C LEU A 102 -0.57 4.39 4.93
N ASN A 103 -1.01 5.58 4.51
CA ASN A 103 -1.33 6.67 5.42
C ASN A 103 -2.86 6.70 5.66
N ARG A 104 -3.26 6.41 6.90
CA ARG A 104 -4.67 6.43 7.35
C ARG A 104 -5.13 7.80 7.82
N ASP A 105 -4.21 8.75 7.99
CA ASP A 105 -4.57 10.12 8.33
C ASP A 105 -5.41 10.70 7.20
N LEU A 106 -6.61 11.15 7.51
CA LEU A 106 -7.53 11.68 6.52
C LEU A 106 -7.15 13.09 6.08
N ASP A 107 -6.43 13.83 6.92
CA ASP A 107 -6.21 15.27 6.77
C ASP A 107 -4.72 15.62 6.69
N GLY A 108 -3.87 14.87 7.39
CA GLY A 108 -2.43 15.13 7.52
C GLY A 108 -1.53 14.33 6.56
N GLU A 109 -0.52 15.00 6.01
CA GLU A 109 0.66 14.33 5.46
C GLU A 109 1.42 13.63 6.60
N ARG A 110 1.91 12.41 6.36
CA ARG A 110 2.72 11.66 7.31
C ARG A 110 4.10 11.39 6.73
N GLU A 111 5.13 11.76 7.49
CA GLU A 111 6.51 11.41 7.18
C GLU A 111 6.79 9.98 7.70
N VAL A 112 7.30 9.12 6.81
CA VAL A 112 7.78 7.78 7.14
C VAL A 112 9.28 7.74 6.90
N VAL A 113 10.03 7.47 7.96
CA VAL A 113 11.47 7.24 7.87
C VAL A 113 11.75 5.74 7.86
N LEU A 114 12.36 5.25 6.77
CA LEU A 114 12.87 3.89 6.67
C LEU A 114 14.36 3.89 6.99
N GLU A 115 14.74 3.10 8.00
CA GLU A 115 16.13 2.88 8.40
C GLU A 115 16.55 1.45 8.04
N TRP A 116 17.50 1.36 7.11
CA TRP A 116 18.08 0.13 6.62
C TRP A 116 19.39 -0.14 7.37
N GLN A 117 19.54 -1.37 7.86
CA GLN A 117 20.75 -1.78 8.59
C GLN A 117 21.76 -2.45 7.64
N ASP A 118 21.58 -3.74 7.37
CA ASP A 118 22.60 -4.54 6.66
C ASP A 118 22.56 -4.37 5.13
N ILE A 119 21.39 -4.05 4.58
CA ILE A 119 21.16 -3.99 3.14
C ILE A 119 20.71 -2.60 2.77
N VAL A 120 21.56 -1.85 2.07
CA VAL A 120 21.29 -0.45 1.74
C VAL A 120 20.75 -0.33 0.30
N PRO A 121 19.57 0.30 0.10
CA PRO A 121 19.07 0.63 -1.22
C PRO A 121 20.06 1.49 -2.01
N ALA A 122 20.34 1.07 -3.25
CA ALA A 122 21.17 1.82 -4.19
C ALA A 122 20.37 2.91 -4.92
N ARG A 123 19.11 2.62 -5.28
CA ARG A 123 18.24 3.51 -6.08
C ARG A 123 16.77 3.22 -5.78
N VAL A 124 15.93 4.24 -5.99
CA VAL A 124 14.48 4.08 -6.09
C VAL A 124 14.13 3.86 -7.56
N LEU A 125 13.60 2.69 -7.89
CA LEU A 125 13.24 2.28 -9.25
C LEU A 125 11.85 2.80 -9.65
N SER A 126 10.91 2.79 -8.71
CA SER A 126 9.59 3.38 -8.87
C SER A 126 9.06 3.87 -7.53
N CYS A 127 8.26 4.93 -7.56
CA CYS A 127 7.51 5.41 -6.40
C CYS A 127 6.18 5.97 -6.88
N GLU A 128 5.10 5.27 -6.56
CA GLU A 128 3.74 5.59 -6.99
C GLU A 128 2.84 5.68 -5.77
N THR A 129 1.86 6.57 -5.81
CA THR A 129 0.85 6.72 -4.77
C THR A 129 -0.54 6.80 -5.38
N ILE A 130 -1.55 6.33 -4.66
CA ILE A 130 -2.95 6.55 -4.97
C ILE A 130 -3.57 7.30 -3.79
N THR A 131 -4.17 8.45 -4.08
CA THR A 131 -4.82 9.35 -3.12
C THR A 131 -5.81 10.24 -3.90
N GLY A 132 -6.57 11.07 -3.20
CA GLY A 132 -7.48 12.04 -3.80
C GLY A 132 -8.19 12.89 -2.75
N PRO A 133 -8.82 14.01 -3.13
CA PRO A 133 -9.52 14.89 -2.18
C PRO A 133 -10.86 14.31 -1.68
N ASP A 134 -11.47 13.41 -2.45
CA ASP A 134 -12.79 12.83 -2.19
C ASP A 134 -12.68 11.31 -1.96
N LEU A 135 -12.93 10.86 -0.72
CA LEU A 135 -12.92 9.45 -0.35
C LEU A 135 -14.03 8.62 -1.03
N LYS A 136 -15.04 9.28 -1.58
CA LYS A 136 -16.13 8.64 -2.33
C LYS A 136 -15.89 8.65 -3.84
N ALA A 137 -14.75 9.18 -4.30
CA ALA A 137 -14.41 9.14 -5.72
C ALA A 137 -14.24 7.71 -6.21
N PHE A 138 -14.75 7.43 -7.41
CA PHE A 138 -14.64 6.14 -8.09
C PHE A 138 -14.45 6.37 -9.60
N ASN A 139 -13.96 5.35 -10.30
CA ASN A 139 -13.78 5.42 -11.75
C ASN A 139 -15.08 5.03 -12.46
N THR A 140 -15.36 5.69 -13.58
CA THR A 140 -16.44 5.30 -14.52
C THR A 140 -15.84 5.00 -15.89
N PHE A 141 -16.63 4.50 -16.83
CA PHE A 141 -16.13 4.28 -18.20
C PHE A 141 -15.85 5.60 -18.94
N GLU A 142 -16.53 6.68 -18.56
CA GLU A 142 -16.33 8.04 -19.07
C GLU A 142 -15.10 8.70 -18.43
N GLU A 143 -14.87 8.46 -17.14
CA GLU A 143 -13.72 8.98 -16.38
C GLU A 143 -12.89 7.82 -15.77
N PRO A 144 -12.19 7.02 -16.60
CA PRO A 144 -11.55 5.78 -16.14
C PRO A 144 -10.29 5.99 -15.30
N ARG A 145 -9.85 7.24 -15.14
CA ARG A 145 -8.64 7.64 -14.41
C ARG A 145 -8.90 8.70 -13.33
N ARG A 146 -10.15 8.84 -12.87
CA ARG A 146 -10.50 9.78 -11.79
C ARG A 146 -9.76 9.45 -10.49
N VAL A 147 -9.58 8.16 -10.20
CA VAL A 147 -8.79 7.60 -9.11
C VAL A 147 -7.78 6.64 -9.70
N ALA A 148 -6.55 7.11 -9.89
CA ALA A 148 -5.46 6.37 -10.50
C ALA A 148 -4.13 6.67 -9.79
N PRO A 149 -3.12 5.79 -9.93
CA PRO A 149 -1.77 6.07 -9.50
C PRO A 149 -1.23 7.38 -10.06
N GLN A 150 -0.53 8.11 -9.20
CA GLN A 150 0.28 9.25 -9.54
C GLN A 150 1.71 9.01 -9.06
N ALA A 151 2.68 9.60 -9.75
CA ALA A 151 4.06 9.55 -9.29
C ALA A 151 4.18 10.27 -7.94
N LEU A 152 4.92 9.66 -7.00
CA LEU A 152 5.32 10.32 -5.76
C LEU A 152 6.82 10.61 -5.85
N ALA A 153 7.23 11.82 -5.46
CA ALA A 153 8.64 12.19 -5.43
C ALA A 153 9.39 11.27 -4.45
N PRO A 154 10.35 10.45 -4.93
CA PRO A 154 11.06 9.54 -4.05
C PRO A 154 12.16 10.28 -3.27
N PRO A 155 12.50 9.84 -2.05
CA PRO A 155 13.70 10.31 -1.37
C PRO A 155 14.97 9.84 -2.09
N ALA A 156 16.09 10.46 -1.74
CA ALA A 156 17.40 9.91 -2.06
C ALA A 156 17.54 8.50 -1.46
N ALA A 157 18.07 7.55 -2.24
CA ALA A 157 18.34 6.21 -1.74
C ALA A 157 19.53 6.22 -0.78
N GLY A 158 19.45 5.42 0.28
CA GLY A 158 20.48 5.34 1.31
C GLY A 158 20.00 4.52 2.50
N SER A 159 20.82 4.49 3.54
CA SER A 159 20.49 3.76 4.78
C SER A 159 19.32 4.41 5.53
N ARG A 160 19.07 5.70 5.33
CA ARG A 160 17.92 6.42 5.89
C ARG A 160 17.16 7.12 4.77
N MET A 161 15.89 6.77 4.59
CA MET A 161 15.05 7.29 3.51
C MET A 161 13.75 7.85 4.10
N SER A 162 13.42 9.11 3.80
CA SER A 162 12.20 9.75 4.30
C SER A 162 11.14 9.92 3.20
N PHE A 163 10.00 9.26 3.35
CA PHE A 163 8.86 9.35 2.45
C PHE A 163 7.81 10.29 3.03
N LYS A 164 7.37 11.25 2.22
CA LYS A 164 6.22 12.12 2.53
C LYS A 164 4.96 11.51 1.94
N LEU A 165 4.14 10.90 2.79
CA LEU A 165 2.92 10.22 2.37
C LEU A 165 1.74 11.20 2.46
N PRO A 166 1.08 11.54 1.34
CA PRO A 166 -0.10 12.41 1.36
C PRO A 166 -1.19 11.86 2.30
N PRO A 167 -2.14 12.69 2.74
CA PRO A 167 -3.31 12.20 3.46
C PRO A 167 -4.00 11.08 2.67
N ARG A 168 -4.65 10.14 3.38
CA ARG A 168 -5.55 9.11 2.83
C ARG A 168 -4.95 8.41 1.60
N SER A 169 -3.67 8.04 1.69
CA SER A 169 -2.88 7.57 0.57
C SER A 169 -2.38 6.15 0.76
N TYR A 170 -2.21 5.46 -0.36
CA TYR A 170 -1.48 4.19 -0.42
C TYR A 170 -0.36 4.29 -1.43
N THR A 171 0.86 4.04 -0.99
CA THR A 171 2.10 4.29 -1.74
C THR A 171 2.88 3.00 -1.86
N VAL A 172 3.48 2.77 -3.04
CA VAL A 172 4.47 1.73 -3.27
C VAL A 172 5.80 2.35 -3.67
N ALA A 173 6.89 1.80 -3.15
CA ALA A 173 8.24 2.10 -3.62
C ALA A 173 8.97 0.79 -3.97
N GLN A 174 9.54 0.71 -5.17
CA GLN A 174 10.46 -0.36 -5.56
C GLN A 174 11.89 0.16 -5.50
N LEU A 175 12.77 -0.62 -4.89
CA LEU A 175 14.16 -0.26 -4.61
C LEU A 175 15.09 -1.29 -5.22
N SER A 176 16.21 -0.84 -5.78
CA SER A 176 17.35 -1.72 -6.08
C SER A 176 18.29 -1.74 -4.88
N LEU A 177 18.85 -2.89 -4.56
CA LEU A 177 19.78 -3.08 -3.44
C LEU A 177 21.22 -3.05 -3.95
N LYS A 178 22.16 -2.57 -3.13
CA LYS A 178 23.59 -2.75 -3.42
C LYS A 178 23.95 -4.22 -3.17
N THR A 179 24.50 -4.88 -4.18
CA THR A 179 25.13 -6.20 -4.04
C THR A 179 26.45 -6.08 -3.30
#